data_AF-A0A497FIC4-F1
#
_entry.id   AF-A0A497FIC4-F1
#
_cell.length_a   1.000
_cell.length_b   1.000
_cell.length_c   1.000
_cell.angle_alpha   90.00
_cell.angle_beta   90.00
_cell.angle_gamma   90.00
#
_symmetry.space_group_name_H-M   'P 1'
#
loop_
_entity.id
_entity.type
_entity.pdbx_description
1 polymer ?
#
loop_
_entity_poly.entity_id
_entity_poly.type
_entity_poly.pdbx_seq_one_letter_code
_entity_poly.pdbx_strand_id
1 'polypeptide(L)'
;MYKDSKKKLTITIDAEILDKARKAAEGKNIPLSRLIENFLSFFAEPYVYCFSCGEKFYVKDAKVCPKCGWLICPYCKACRCGLSEDVAVSIFYMRKVYEDLLVGRLK
;
A
#
# COMPACT_ATOMS: atom_id res chain seq x y z
N MET A 1 16.43 21.47 22.20
CA MET A 1 15.69 20.32 22.79
C MET A 1 14.85 19.68 21.70
N TYR A 2 15.26 18.52 21.17
CA TYR A 2 14.41 17.76 20.26
C TYR A 2 13.31 17.11 21.09
N LYS A 3 12.10 17.67 21.04
CA LYS A 3 10.92 17.09 21.68
C LYS A 3 10.59 15.83 20.89
N ASP A 4 10.67 14.68 21.55
CA ASP A 4 10.30 13.39 20.97
C ASP A 4 8.88 13.52 20.37
N SER A 5 8.79 13.48 19.03
CA SER A 5 7.56 13.84 18.31
C SER A 5 6.51 12.74 18.34
N LYS A 6 6.84 11.57 18.91
CA LYS A 6 5.97 10.41 18.96
C LYS A 6 4.84 10.59 19.98
N LYS A 7 3.62 10.28 19.55
CA LYS A 7 2.42 10.25 20.39
C LYS A 7 1.97 8.80 20.62
N LYS A 8 1.39 8.52 21.78
CA LYS A 8 0.77 7.21 22.06
C LYS A 8 -0.51 7.07 21.27
N LEU A 9 -0.69 5.92 20.62
CA LEU A 9 -1.92 5.51 19.96
C LEU A 9 -2.55 4.36 20.77
N THR A 10 -3.76 4.58 21.29
CA THR A 10 -4.52 3.56 22.01
C THR A 10 -5.66 3.09 21.13
N ILE A 11 -5.68 1.79 20.80
CA ILE A 11 -6.68 1.15 19.95
C ILE A 11 -7.11 -0.17 20.57
N THR A 12 -8.37 -0.55 20.35
CA THR A 12 -8.89 -1.88 20.69
C THR A 12 -8.75 -2.77 19.47
N ILE A 13 -8.22 -3.98 19.67
CA ILE A 13 -8.05 -5.00 18.63
C ILE A 13 -8.37 -6.37 19.23
N ASP A 14 -8.82 -7.29 18.39
CA ASP A 14 -9.00 -8.68 18.77
C ASP A 14 -7.69 -9.29 19.33
N ALA A 15 -7.80 -10.04 20.43
CA ALA A 15 -6.67 -10.57 21.16
C ALA A 15 -5.87 -11.61 20.35
N GLU A 16 -6.57 -12.46 19.57
CA GLU A 16 -5.94 -13.48 18.75
C GLU A 16 -5.20 -12.86 17.56
N ILE A 17 -5.78 -11.82 16.95
CA ILE A 17 -5.13 -11.05 15.89
C ILE A 17 -3.84 -10.39 16.42
N LEU A 18 -3.90 -9.77 17.61
CA LEU A 18 -2.73 -9.13 18.21
C LEU A 18 -1.60 -10.13 18.50
N ASP A 19 -1.92 -11.29 19.06
CA ASP A 19 -0.92 -12.33 19.36
C ASP A 19 -0.25 -12.87 18.08
N LYS A 20 -1.04 -13.20 17.06
CA LYS A 20 -0.52 -13.63 15.74
C LYS A 20 0.39 -12.57 15.12
N ALA A 21 -0.03 -11.31 15.15
CA ALA A 21 0.75 -10.20 14.62
C ALA A 21 2.09 -10.02 15.36
N ARG A 22 2.10 -10.14 16.70
CA ARG A 22 3.33 -10.06 17.52
C ARG A 22 4.32 -11.17 17.16
N LYS A 23 3.85 -12.42 17.13
CA LYS A 23 4.69 -13.59 16.76
C LYS A 23 5.29 -13.42 15.36
N ALA A 24 4.49 -12.96 14.39
CA ALA A 24 4.97 -12.71 13.04
C ALA A 24 5.98 -11.55 12.97
N ALA A 25 5.79 -10.50 13.77
CA ALA A 25 6.68 -9.35 13.83
C ALA A 25 8.03 -9.69 14.49
N GLU A 26 8.01 -10.49 15.56
CA GLU A 26 9.21 -11.03 16.22
C GLU A 26 10.04 -11.89 15.27
N GLY A 27 9.40 -12.80 14.52
CA GLY A 27 10.09 -13.62 13.52
C GLY A 27 10.74 -12.80 12.38
N LYS A 28 10.29 -11.56 12.17
CA LYS A 28 10.85 -10.62 11.18
C LYS A 28 11.79 -9.58 11.81
N ASN A 29 11.98 -9.62 13.13
CA ASN A 29 12.74 -8.64 13.90
C ASN A 29 12.27 -7.19 13.69
N ILE A 30 10.95 -6.97 13.65
CA ILE A 30 10.32 -5.66 13.47
C ILE A 30 9.42 -5.35 14.66
N PRO A 31 9.57 -4.19 15.33
CA PRO A 31 8.62 -3.77 16.37
C PRO A 31 7.22 -3.56 15.80
N LEU A 32 6.19 -4.01 16.53
CA LEU A 32 4.80 -3.84 16.11
C LEU A 32 4.42 -2.36 15.88
N SER A 33 4.98 -1.46 16.70
CA SER A 33 4.81 -0.01 16.53
C SER A 33 5.30 0.49 15.18
N ARG A 34 6.44 -0.01 14.69
CA ARG A 34 6.97 0.34 13.36
C ARG A 34 6.08 -0.18 12.24
N LEU A 35 5.52 -1.39 12.40
CA LEU A 35 4.57 -1.94 11.42
C LEU A 35 3.30 -1.10 11.34
N ILE A 36 2.72 -0.72 12.49
CA ILE A 36 1.52 0.12 12.56
C ILE A 36 1.83 1.52 12.02
N GLU A 37 2.97 2.12 12.38
CA GLU A 37 3.39 3.44 11.89
C GLU A 37 3.55 3.44 10.36
N ASN A 38 4.19 2.41 9.79
CA ASN A 38 4.30 2.24 8.34
C ASN A 38 2.93 2.08 7.66
N PHE A 39 2.06 1.26 8.24
CA PHE A 39 0.71 1.05 7.70
C PHE A 39 -0.10 2.35 7.70
N LEU A 40 -0.12 3.08 8.82
CA LEU A 40 -0.84 4.35 8.93
C LEU A 40 -0.26 5.42 8.01
N SER A 41 1.07 5.47 7.86
CA SER A 41 1.74 6.36 6.91
C SER A 41 1.31 6.06 5.47
N PHE A 42 1.34 4.78 5.07
CA PHE A 42 0.88 4.36 3.75
C PHE A 42 -0.64 4.60 3.57
N PHE A 43 -1.45 4.35 4.58
CA PHE A 43 -2.89 4.57 4.53
C PHE A 43 -3.24 6.04 4.33
N ALA A 44 -2.51 6.95 4.99
CA ALA A 44 -2.69 8.39 4.84
C ALA A 44 -2.20 8.91 3.48
N GLU A 45 -1.10 8.36 2.97
CA GLU A 45 -0.49 8.79 1.72
C GLU A 45 0.02 7.58 0.91
N PRO A 46 -0.89 6.89 0.19
CA PRO A 46 -0.55 5.66 -0.50
C PRO A 46 0.38 5.94 -1.68
N TYR A 47 1.30 5.01 -1.90
CA TYR A 47 2.20 5.00 -3.03
C TYR A 47 2.20 3.63 -3.71
N VAL A 48 2.59 3.59 -4.98
CA VAL A 48 2.77 2.36 -5.72
C VAL A 48 4.04 2.42 -6.54
N TYR A 49 4.53 1.25 -6.96
CA TYR A 49 5.59 1.13 -7.95
C TYR A 49 4.98 0.87 -9.32
N CYS A 50 5.47 1.55 -10.35
CA CYS A 50 5.05 1.28 -11.71
C CYS A 50 5.50 -0.12 -12.14
N PHE A 51 4.56 -0.98 -12.54
CA PHE A 51 4.88 -2.32 -13.05
C PHE A 51 5.69 -2.30 -14.36
N SER A 52 5.77 -1.16 -15.06
CA SER A 52 6.48 -1.03 -16.32
C SER A 52 7.88 -0.43 -16.13
N CYS A 53 8.01 0.73 -15.47
CA CYS A 53 9.30 1.40 -15.32
C CYS A 53 9.93 1.27 -13.92
N GLY A 54 9.26 0.63 -12.96
CA GLY A 54 9.77 0.43 -11.61
C GLY A 54 9.77 1.65 -10.70
N GLU A 55 9.38 2.83 -11.19
CA GLU A 55 9.39 4.06 -10.40
C GLU A 55 8.30 4.08 -9.31
N LYS A 56 8.66 4.60 -8.14
CA LYS A 56 7.72 4.85 -7.03
C LYS A 56 7.00 6.18 -7.26
N PHE A 57 5.67 6.20 -7.16
CA PHE A 57 4.90 7.44 -7.13
C PHE A 57 3.74 7.37 -6.14
N TYR A 58 3.32 8.52 -5.62
CA TYR A 58 2.14 8.63 -4.78
C TYR A 58 0.88 8.63 -5.62
N VAL A 59 -0.19 8.05 -5.09
CA VAL A 59 -1.47 7.94 -5.81
C VAL A 59 -2.03 9.32 -6.16
N LYS A 60 -1.89 10.30 -5.27
CA LYS A 60 -2.31 11.70 -5.47
C LYS A 60 -1.65 12.38 -6.68
N ASP A 61 -0.47 11.93 -7.09
CA ASP A 61 0.30 12.51 -8.20
C ASP A 61 -0.06 11.86 -9.56
N ALA A 62 -0.91 10.83 -9.55
CA ALA A 62 -1.30 10.08 -10.72
C ALA A 62 -2.75 10.34 -11.12
N LYS A 63 -3.00 10.32 -12.43
CA LYS A 63 -4.37 10.35 -12.97
C LYS A 63 -4.90 8.93 -13.11
N VAL A 64 -6.19 8.74 -12.90
CA VAL A 64 -6.86 7.48 -13.21
C VAL A 64 -7.19 7.45 -14.71
N CYS A 65 -6.81 6.36 -15.38
CA CYS A 65 -7.16 6.13 -16.78
C CYS A 65 -8.67 5.92 -16.92
N PRO A 66 -9.38 6.70 -17.75
CA PRO A 66 -10.82 6.58 -17.90
C PRO A 66 -11.24 5.26 -18.60
N LYS A 67 -10.34 4.65 -19.39
CA LYS A 67 -10.62 3.42 -20.12
C LYS A 67 -10.55 2.16 -19.26
N CYS A 68 -9.57 2.09 -18.35
CA CYS A 68 -9.29 0.87 -17.58
C CYS A 68 -9.34 1.03 -16.06
N GLY A 69 -9.49 2.25 -15.53
CA GLY A 69 -9.55 2.50 -14.08
C GLY A 69 -8.21 2.34 -13.33
N TRP A 70 -7.09 2.21 -14.05
CA TRP A 70 -5.75 2.13 -13.46
C TRP A 70 -5.09 3.48 -13.34
N LEU A 71 -4.22 3.64 -12.33
CA LEU A 71 -3.34 4.79 -12.22
C LEU A 71 -2.39 4.82 -13.43
N ILE A 72 -2.28 6.00 -14.04
CA ILE A 72 -1.33 6.29 -15.11
C ILE A 72 -0.02 6.69 -14.43
N CYS A 73 1.06 5.97 -14.72
CA CYS A 73 2.38 6.30 -14.20
C CYS A 73 2.76 7.74 -14.60
N PRO A 74 3.12 8.63 -13.65
CA PRO A 74 3.48 10.01 -13.98
C PRO A 74 4.79 10.09 -14.78
N TYR A 75 5.65 9.07 -14.70
CA TYR A 75 6.95 9.04 -15.37
C TYR A 75 6.89 8.46 -16.79
N CYS A 76 6.43 7.22 -16.96
CA CYS A 76 6.40 6.55 -18.27
C CYS A 76 5.02 6.53 -18.96
N LYS A 77 3.98 7.07 -18.31
CA LYS A 77 2.59 7.11 -18.80
C LYS A 77 1.92 5.75 -19.03
N ALA A 78 2.56 4.65 -18.63
CA ALA A 78 1.96 3.32 -18.70
C ALA A 78 0.76 3.17 -17.75
N CYS A 79 -0.22 2.37 -18.19
CA CYS A 79 -1.34 1.87 -17.39
C CYS A 79 -1.76 0.48 -17.95
N ARG A 80 -2.81 -0.14 -17.39
CA ARG A 80 -3.29 -1.48 -17.81
C ARG A 80 -3.49 -1.61 -19.33
N CYS A 81 -3.88 -0.53 -20.02
CA CYS A 81 -4.18 -0.58 -21.46
C CYS A 81 -3.01 -1.02 -22.35
N GLY A 82 -1.77 -0.92 -21.88
CA GLY A 82 -0.58 -1.33 -22.65
C GLY A 82 -0.15 -2.78 -22.42
N LEU A 83 -0.92 -3.57 -21.69
CA LEU A 83 -0.56 -4.94 -21.32
C LEU A 83 -1.38 -5.96 -22.09
N SER A 84 -0.78 -7.14 -22.31
CA SER A 84 -1.53 -8.33 -22.68
C SER A 84 -2.48 -8.73 -21.55
N GLU A 85 -3.53 -9.48 -21.90
CA GLU A 85 -4.61 -9.78 -20.95
C GLU A 85 -4.13 -10.64 -19.76
N ASP A 86 -3.25 -11.61 -20.00
CA ASP A 86 -2.64 -12.45 -18.96
C ASP A 86 -1.83 -11.64 -17.93
N VAL A 87 -1.04 -10.67 -18.41
CA VAL A 87 -0.29 -9.76 -17.55
C VAL A 87 -1.25 -8.81 -16.82
N ALA A 88 -2.27 -8.30 -17.51
CA ALA A 88 -3.28 -7.41 -16.92
C ALA A 88 -4.06 -8.09 -15.78
N VAL A 89 -4.40 -9.38 -15.92
CA VAL A 89 -5.04 -10.19 -14.88
C VAL A 89 -4.10 -10.39 -13.70
N SER A 90 -2.83 -10.72 -13.96
CA SER A 90 -1.83 -10.93 -12.92
C SER A 90 -1.64 -9.69 -12.05
N ILE A 91 -1.47 -8.50 -12.66
CA ILE A 91 -1.32 -7.25 -11.90
C ILE A 91 -2.61 -6.85 -11.16
N PHE A 92 -3.78 -7.22 -11.70
CA PHE A 92 -5.06 -6.97 -11.03
C PHE A 92 -5.15 -7.74 -9.72
N TYR A 93 -4.80 -9.03 -9.70
CA TYR A 93 -4.80 -9.81 -8.46
C TYR A 93 -3.74 -9.32 -7.46
N MET A 94 -2.58 -8.86 -7.92
CA MET A 94 -1.59 -8.21 -7.05
C MET A 94 -2.13 -6.92 -6.42
N ARG A 95 -2.84 -6.09 -7.20
CA ARG A 95 -3.51 -4.89 -6.68
C ARG A 95 -4.62 -5.23 -5.69
N LYS A 96 -5.40 -6.29 -5.94
CA LYS A 96 -6.53 -6.71 -5.12
C LYS A 96 -6.13 -7.02 -3.67
N VAL A 97 -4.97 -7.62 -3.45
CA VAL A 97 -4.44 -7.85 -2.09
C VAL A 97 -4.33 -6.54 -1.29
N TYR A 98 -3.88 -5.46 -1.93
CA TYR A 98 -3.82 -4.15 -1.28
C TYR A 98 -5.20 -3.54 -1.08
N GLU A 99 -6.12 -3.71 -2.02
CA GLU A 99 -7.49 -3.20 -1.88
C GLU A 99 -8.24 -3.89 -0.73
N ASP A 100 -8.05 -5.20 -0.57
CA ASP A 100 -8.61 -5.97 0.54
C ASP A 100 -7.97 -5.54 1.88
N LEU A 101 -6.66 -5.26 1.89
CA LEU A 101 -5.95 -4.77 3.08
C LEU A 101 -6.39 -3.36 3.51
N LEU A 102 -6.72 -2.49 2.55
CA LEU A 102 -7.03 -1.07 2.77
C LEU A 102 -8.54 -0.79 2.82
N VAL A 103 -9.38 -1.83 2.68
CA VAL A 103 -10.85 -1.73 2.68
C VAL A 103 -11.36 -0.80 1.56
N GLY A 104 -10.76 -0.87 0.37
CA GLY A 104 -11.22 -0.08 -0.78
C GLY A 104 -10.20 0.07 -1.91
N ARG A 105 -10.65 0.64 -3.03
CA ARG A 105 -9.76 0.97 -4.16
C ARG A 105 -8.77 2.04 -3.73
N LEU A 106 -7.51 1.86 -4.10
CA LEU A 106 -6.52 2.94 -4.13
C LEU A 106 -7.08 4.07 -5.02
N LYS A 107 -7.41 5.20 -4.41
CA LYS A 107 -7.95 6.41 -5.04
C LYS A 107 -7.00 7.57 -4.86
#